data_AF-A0A965T290-F1
#
_entry.id   AF-A0A965T290-F1
#
_cell.length_a   1.000
_cell.length_b   1.000
_cell.length_c   1.000
_cell.angle_alpha   90.00
_cell.angle_beta   90.00
_cell.angle_gamma   90.00
#
_symmetry.space_group_name_H-M   'P 1'
#
loop_
_entity.id
_entity.type
_entity.pdbx_description
1 polymer ?
#
loop_
_entity_poly.entity_id
_entity_poly.type
_entity_poly.pdbx_seq_one_letter_code
_entity_poly.pdbx_strand_id
1 'polypeptide(L)'
;KRDNSFLKFYITPQEKSDLTVFRKRVNELYQDAEREYRNVLGGSRRLFTFDNNQRPTKPNDEKFLIALIEIFQQRAILKAKNESFNQIIFNNFGSEKQKAEKGQFFTPIPVVKNIIKMLNPIKGEELCDPCCGICDFPAMAFRHAHRKDKDYPANANNFYGFDLEPDNMKLAELNLVLNGDGGAVLQTMNSLSQKMLADGNVIKEGDFVIKKKDSRQYNPLTWEHETNSNQDLKKFRIIATNPPFGKGRDLKTGAKGKWDLPKETVELYETYKIKKEPDSKGKITYPDSMDMGVLFLENAYKILEDGGRMGIVLSNSIASIKEWQNVRKWFIERMRIVATFDLPANTFGETGVATTVIIAYKPTAGEQHLLKKDYEVFVKEIQNIGYEVKTVKRSVHFAPQYIINEETFEKTSQLNEDFSDMQSEFKEFLQRQEEELKRA
;
A
#
# COMPACT_ATOMS: atom_id res chain seq x y z
N LYS A 1 -17.97 -12.83 -14.07
CA LYS A 1 -17.04 -13.63 -13.23
C LYS A 1 -17.65 -14.07 -11.91
N ARG A 2 -18.59 -13.32 -11.31
CA ARG A 2 -19.36 -13.77 -10.13
C ARG A 2 -20.39 -14.87 -10.42
N ASP A 3 -20.63 -15.14 -11.70
CA ASP A 3 -21.51 -16.21 -12.18
C ASP A 3 -20.97 -16.77 -13.50
N ASN A 4 -21.40 -17.98 -13.88
CA ASN A 4 -21.16 -18.64 -15.18
C ASN A 4 -21.82 -17.89 -16.38
N SER A 5 -22.00 -16.58 -16.25
CA SER A 5 -22.62 -15.70 -17.22
C SER A 5 -21.66 -15.35 -18.35
N PHE A 6 -22.18 -15.32 -19.57
CA PHE A 6 -21.54 -14.73 -20.75
C PHE A 6 -21.05 -13.29 -20.48
N LEU A 7 -19.97 -12.87 -21.16
CA LEU A 7 -19.49 -11.48 -21.14
C LEU A 7 -20.65 -10.55 -21.49
N LYS A 8 -20.90 -9.52 -20.68
CA LYS A 8 -22.00 -8.56 -20.90
C LYS A 8 -21.56 -7.27 -21.59
N PHE A 9 -20.24 -7.00 -21.62
CA PHE A 9 -19.66 -5.77 -22.19
C PHE A 9 -19.26 -5.99 -23.65
N TYR A 10 -20.24 -5.92 -24.55
CA TYR A 10 -20.07 -6.13 -26.00
C TYR A 10 -21.18 -5.46 -26.79
N ILE A 11 -20.97 -5.36 -28.10
CA ILE A 11 -22.00 -5.14 -29.12
C ILE A 11 -21.85 -6.16 -30.26
N THR A 12 -22.97 -6.68 -30.75
CA THR A 12 -23.01 -7.60 -31.91
C THR A 12 -23.34 -6.86 -33.21
N PRO A 13 -23.00 -7.43 -34.38
CA PRO A 13 -23.41 -6.87 -35.67
C PRO A 13 -24.93 -6.66 -35.79
N GLN A 14 -25.74 -7.57 -35.23
CA GLN A 14 -27.20 -7.50 -35.24
C GLN A 14 -27.74 -6.35 -34.38
N GLU A 15 -27.11 -6.09 -33.23
CA GLU A 15 -27.50 -4.96 -32.37
C GLU A 15 -27.19 -3.59 -32.98
N LYS A 16 -26.36 -3.51 -34.03
CA LYS A 16 -26.09 -2.24 -34.72
C LYS A 16 -27.30 -1.71 -35.49
N SER A 17 -28.22 -2.58 -35.91
CA SER A 17 -29.48 -2.16 -36.54
C SER A 17 -30.55 -1.74 -35.52
N ASP A 18 -30.50 -2.29 -34.30
CA ASP A 18 -31.37 -1.89 -33.18
C ASP A 18 -30.58 -1.90 -31.86
N LEU A 19 -30.26 -0.70 -31.39
CA LEU A 19 -29.44 -0.47 -30.21
C LEU A 19 -30.21 -0.62 -28.89
N THR A 20 -31.51 -0.93 -28.91
CA THR A 20 -32.34 -0.95 -27.70
C THR A 20 -31.82 -1.95 -26.66
N VAL A 21 -31.52 -3.18 -27.07
CA VAL A 21 -30.98 -4.23 -26.18
C VAL A 21 -29.58 -3.87 -25.69
N PHE A 22 -28.74 -3.34 -26.59
CA PHE A 22 -27.39 -2.89 -26.26
C PHE A 22 -27.38 -1.78 -25.20
N ARG A 23 -28.20 -0.74 -25.38
CA ARG A 23 -28.31 0.40 -24.44
C ARG A 23 -28.71 -0.09 -23.05
N LYS A 24 -29.74 -0.95 -23.00
CA LYS A 24 -30.21 -1.56 -21.75
C LYS A 24 -29.10 -2.32 -21.03
N ARG A 25 -28.42 -3.24 -21.73
CA ARG A 25 -27.34 -4.05 -21.16
C ARG A 25 -26.17 -3.20 -20.65
N VAL A 26 -25.72 -2.22 -21.43
CA VAL A 26 -24.56 -1.38 -21.06
C VAL A 26 -24.89 -0.48 -19.87
N ASN A 27 -26.09 0.09 -19.82
CA ASN A 27 -26.51 0.93 -18.71
C ASN A 27 -26.73 0.11 -17.42
N GLU A 28 -27.34 -1.07 -17.50
CA GLU A 28 -27.44 -2.02 -16.36
C GLU A 28 -26.05 -2.38 -15.84
N LEU A 29 -25.12 -2.71 -16.73
CA LEU A 29 -23.73 -2.98 -16.36
C LEU A 29 -23.05 -1.82 -15.65
N TYR A 30 -23.26 -0.59 -16.12
CA TYR A 30 -22.71 0.58 -15.45
C TYR A 30 -23.31 0.74 -14.05
N GLN A 31 -24.62 0.57 -13.90
CA GLN A 31 -25.29 0.67 -12.60
C GLN A 31 -24.81 -0.43 -11.63
N ASP A 32 -24.60 -1.65 -12.12
CA ASP A 32 -24.03 -2.74 -11.33
C ASP A 32 -22.62 -2.38 -10.85
N ALA A 33 -21.76 -1.90 -11.77
CA ALA A 33 -20.40 -1.47 -11.48
C ALA A 33 -20.37 -0.27 -10.52
N GLU A 34 -21.31 0.68 -10.63
CA GLU A 34 -21.42 1.85 -9.75
C GLU A 34 -21.81 1.46 -8.32
N ARG A 35 -22.65 0.43 -8.16
CA ARG A 35 -22.99 -0.12 -6.84
C ARG A 35 -21.84 -0.88 -6.20
N GLU A 36 -21.06 -1.58 -7.01
CA GLU A 36 -19.94 -2.42 -6.57
C GLU A 36 -18.67 -1.60 -6.30
N TYR A 37 -18.28 -0.71 -7.22
CA TYR A 37 -17.05 0.08 -7.18
C TYR A 37 -17.35 1.55 -6.89
N ARG A 38 -17.81 1.80 -5.66
CA ARG A 38 -18.32 3.12 -5.24
C ARG A 38 -17.23 4.18 -5.17
N ASN A 39 -15.97 3.84 -4.91
CA ASN A 39 -14.93 4.87 -4.83
C ASN A 39 -14.58 5.39 -6.24
N VAL A 40 -14.57 4.51 -7.25
CA VAL A 40 -14.33 4.90 -8.65
C VAL A 40 -15.53 5.63 -9.26
N LEU A 41 -16.72 5.03 -9.19
CA LEU A 41 -17.89 5.49 -9.94
C LEU A 41 -18.90 6.26 -9.08
N GLY A 42 -18.94 6.04 -7.77
CA GLY A 42 -19.88 6.69 -6.87
C GLY A 42 -19.63 8.19 -6.75
N GLY A 43 -20.65 8.99 -7.06
CA GLY A 43 -20.56 10.46 -7.02
C GLY A 43 -19.75 11.09 -8.15
N SER A 44 -19.12 10.29 -9.02
CA SER A 44 -18.49 10.78 -10.24
C SER A 44 -19.57 11.16 -11.26
N ARG A 45 -19.44 12.33 -11.89
CA ARG A 45 -20.34 12.70 -12.99
C ARG A 45 -20.16 11.68 -14.11
N ARG A 46 -21.24 10.98 -14.47
CA ARG A 46 -21.23 10.08 -15.64
C ARG A 46 -20.71 10.83 -16.85
N LEU A 47 -19.81 10.18 -17.59
CA LEU A 47 -19.26 10.75 -18.83
C LEU A 47 -20.37 11.05 -19.84
N PHE A 48 -21.36 10.15 -19.90
CA PHE A 48 -22.55 10.26 -20.75
C PHE A 48 -23.78 10.59 -19.91
N THR A 49 -24.61 11.49 -20.44
CA THR A 49 -25.98 11.71 -19.98
C THR A 49 -26.94 10.96 -20.90
N PHE A 50 -27.98 10.35 -20.35
CA PHE A 50 -28.88 9.47 -21.10
C PHE A 50 -30.32 10.00 -21.10
N ASP A 51 -31.06 9.75 -22.18
CA ASP A 51 -32.50 9.98 -22.25
C ASP A 51 -33.31 8.82 -21.65
N ASN A 52 -34.65 8.89 -21.72
CA ASN A 52 -35.54 7.85 -21.22
C ASN A 52 -35.38 6.49 -21.92
N ASN A 53 -34.81 6.47 -23.13
CA ASN A 53 -34.51 5.26 -23.90
C ASN A 53 -33.06 4.80 -23.68
N GLN A 54 -32.38 5.35 -22.66
CA GLN A 54 -30.99 5.04 -22.31
C GLN A 54 -30.02 5.33 -23.47
N ARG A 55 -30.36 6.29 -24.32
CA ARG A 55 -29.50 6.79 -25.40
C ARG A 55 -28.68 7.97 -24.89
N PRO A 56 -27.36 8.02 -25.15
CA PRO A 56 -26.58 9.22 -24.87
C PRO A 56 -27.20 10.45 -25.53
N THR A 57 -27.40 11.52 -24.78
CA THR A 57 -28.15 12.70 -25.23
C THR A 57 -27.37 13.56 -26.22
N LYS A 58 -26.04 13.46 -26.26
CA LYS A 58 -25.22 14.19 -27.23
C LYS A 58 -25.07 13.40 -28.54
N PRO A 59 -25.11 14.06 -29.71
CA PRO A 59 -25.17 13.37 -31.03
C PRO A 59 -24.04 12.38 -31.31
N ASN A 60 -22.82 12.63 -30.81
CA ASN A 60 -21.64 11.81 -31.08
C ASN A 60 -21.32 10.79 -29.98
N ASP A 61 -21.92 10.93 -28.79
CA ASP A 61 -21.58 10.12 -27.63
C ASP A 61 -21.98 8.65 -27.82
N GLU A 62 -23.09 8.39 -28.50
CA GLU A 62 -23.53 7.03 -28.81
C GLU A 62 -22.56 6.31 -29.76
N LYS A 63 -22.12 6.99 -30.83
CA LYS A 63 -21.13 6.44 -31.75
C LYS A 63 -19.80 6.19 -31.04
N PHE A 64 -19.39 7.10 -30.16
CA PHE A 64 -18.18 6.97 -29.37
C PHE A 64 -18.27 5.81 -28.37
N LEU A 65 -19.39 5.65 -27.67
CA LEU A 65 -19.63 4.53 -26.74
C LEU A 65 -19.59 3.18 -27.46
N ILE A 66 -20.21 3.09 -28.64
CA ILE A 66 -20.16 1.88 -29.48
C ILE A 66 -18.71 1.57 -29.85
N ALA A 67 -17.98 2.53 -30.41
CA ALA A 67 -16.58 2.35 -30.80
C ALA A 67 -15.69 1.93 -29.61
N LEU A 68 -15.91 2.52 -28.44
CA LEU A 68 -15.20 2.14 -27.22
C LEU A 68 -15.47 0.68 -26.85
N ILE A 69 -16.73 0.26 -26.85
CA ILE A 69 -17.11 -1.12 -26.52
C ILE A 69 -16.54 -2.11 -27.53
N GLU A 70 -16.56 -1.79 -28.83
CA GLU A 70 -15.97 -2.63 -29.87
C GLU A 70 -14.47 -2.86 -29.68
N ILE A 71 -13.73 -1.83 -29.24
CA ILE A 71 -12.30 -1.92 -28.96
C ILE A 71 -12.04 -2.81 -27.73
N PHE A 72 -12.85 -2.68 -26.69
CA PHE A 72 -12.61 -3.33 -25.40
C PHE A 72 -13.20 -4.74 -25.31
N GLN A 73 -14.28 -5.05 -26.03
CA GLN A 73 -14.92 -6.38 -26.01
C GLN A 73 -13.99 -7.50 -26.52
N GLN A 74 -12.97 -7.14 -27.31
CA GLN A 74 -11.96 -8.05 -27.83
C GLN A 74 -10.77 -8.26 -26.87
N ARG A 75 -10.78 -7.61 -25.69
CA ARG A 75 -9.63 -7.57 -24.78
C ARG A 75 -9.97 -8.18 -23.42
N ALA A 76 -9.14 -9.11 -22.97
CA ALA A 76 -9.22 -9.65 -21.62
C ALA A 76 -8.21 -8.93 -20.70
N ILE A 77 -8.55 -7.72 -20.25
CA ILE A 77 -7.66 -6.86 -19.44
C ILE A 77 -7.14 -7.62 -18.20
N LEU A 78 -8.02 -8.29 -17.47
CA LEU A 78 -7.68 -9.06 -16.27
C LEU A 78 -6.80 -10.30 -16.53
N LYS A 79 -6.64 -10.72 -17.79
CA LYS A 79 -5.76 -11.83 -18.19
C LYS A 79 -4.46 -11.33 -18.83
N ALA A 80 -4.23 -10.01 -18.86
CA ALA A 80 -2.99 -9.47 -19.38
C ALA A 80 -1.81 -9.93 -18.51
N LYS A 81 -0.78 -10.48 -19.14
CA LYS A 81 0.48 -10.84 -18.46
C LYS A 81 1.28 -9.61 -18.04
N ASN A 82 1.04 -8.48 -18.71
CA ASN A 82 1.82 -7.27 -18.53
C ASN A 82 1.29 -6.46 -17.33
N GLU A 83 2.12 -6.39 -16.30
CA GLU A 83 1.88 -5.67 -15.04
C GLU A 83 2.08 -4.14 -15.21
N SER A 84 2.51 -3.68 -16.39
CA SER A 84 2.61 -2.26 -16.75
C SER A 84 1.24 -1.57 -16.86
N PHE A 85 0.13 -2.28 -16.66
CA PHE A 85 -1.20 -1.66 -16.62
C PHE A 85 -1.32 -0.65 -15.46
N ASN A 86 -0.59 -0.84 -14.34
CA ASN A 86 -0.49 0.14 -13.26
C ASN A 86 0.13 1.46 -13.75
N GLN A 87 1.18 1.37 -14.59
CA GLN A 87 1.77 2.55 -15.25
C GLN A 87 0.80 3.18 -16.25
N ILE A 88 -0.06 2.40 -16.92
CA ILE A 88 -1.09 2.91 -17.84
C ILE A 88 -2.17 3.67 -17.05
N ILE A 89 -2.62 3.16 -15.90
CA ILE A 89 -3.58 3.86 -15.04
C ILE A 89 -3.00 5.22 -14.63
N PHE A 90 -1.77 5.23 -14.13
CA PHE A 90 -1.13 6.46 -13.67
C PHE A 90 -0.83 7.44 -14.80
N ASN A 91 -0.25 6.96 -15.90
CA ASN A 91 0.13 7.80 -17.05
C ASN A 91 -1.09 8.38 -17.78
N ASN A 92 -2.23 7.70 -17.79
CA ASN A 92 -3.40 8.17 -18.52
C ASN A 92 -4.47 8.83 -17.63
N PHE A 93 -4.58 8.44 -16.36
CA PHE A 93 -5.65 8.89 -15.47
C PHE A 93 -5.17 9.71 -14.27
N GLY A 94 -3.87 9.78 -14.01
CA GLY A 94 -3.29 10.77 -13.10
C GLY A 94 -3.25 12.17 -13.74
N SER A 95 -3.72 13.20 -13.03
CA SER A 95 -3.63 14.59 -13.50
C SER A 95 -2.17 15.05 -13.62
N GLU A 96 -1.86 16.05 -14.45
CA GLU A 96 -0.48 16.57 -14.58
C GLU A 96 0.08 17.08 -13.24
N LYS A 97 -0.77 17.70 -12.42
CA LYS A 97 -0.46 18.10 -11.05
C LYS A 97 -0.18 16.88 -10.16
N GLN A 98 -0.98 15.82 -10.28
CA GLN A 98 -0.73 14.55 -9.58
C GLN A 98 0.56 13.89 -10.07
N LYS A 99 0.91 13.92 -11.36
CA LYS A 99 2.17 13.35 -11.86
C LYS A 99 3.40 14.13 -11.39
N ALA A 100 3.31 15.45 -11.31
CA ALA A 100 4.39 16.34 -10.86
C ALA A 100 4.56 16.38 -9.34
N GLU A 101 3.47 16.41 -8.57
CA GLU A 101 3.50 16.43 -7.10
C GLU A 101 3.58 15.02 -6.49
N LYS A 102 3.10 13.97 -7.20
CA LYS A 102 2.99 12.59 -6.69
C LYS A 102 3.95 11.55 -7.25
N GLY A 103 4.94 11.93 -8.05
CA GLY A 103 6.08 11.03 -8.36
C GLY A 103 6.81 10.50 -7.10
N GLN A 104 6.54 11.12 -5.94
CA GLN A 104 7.09 10.84 -4.61
C GLN A 104 6.20 9.94 -3.72
N PHE A 105 4.94 9.66 -4.09
CA PHE A 105 4.00 8.83 -3.29
C PHE A 105 3.86 7.40 -3.83
N PHE A 106 4.64 7.03 -4.85
CA PHE A 106 4.55 5.73 -5.48
C PHE A 106 5.76 4.89 -5.13
N THR A 107 5.51 3.66 -4.68
CA THR A 107 6.56 2.68 -4.43
C THR A 107 6.88 1.99 -5.75
N PRO A 108 8.12 2.04 -6.25
CA PRO A 108 8.48 1.38 -7.49
C PRO A 108 8.12 -0.10 -7.47
N ILE A 109 7.48 -0.59 -8.54
CA ILE A 109 6.99 -1.98 -8.62
C ILE A 109 8.09 -3.02 -8.33
N PRO A 110 9.35 -2.87 -8.78
CA PRO A 110 10.43 -3.79 -8.38
C PRO A 110 10.60 -3.85 -6.85
N VAL A 111 10.58 -2.71 -6.16
CA VAL A 111 10.68 -2.67 -4.69
C VAL A 111 9.48 -3.36 -4.04
N VAL A 112 8.25 -3.01 -4.46
CA VAL A 112 7.00 -3.62 -3.94
C VAL A 112 7.04 -5.15 -4.08
N LYS A 113 7.35 -5.64 -5.28
CA LYS A 113 7.41 -7.09 -5.56
C LYS A 113 8.41 -7.80 -4.66
N ASN A 114 9.57 -7.19 -4.45
CA ASN A 114 10.61 -7.81 -3.66
C ASN A 114 10.27 -7.86 -2.18
N ILE A 115 9.67 -6.79 -1.64
CA ILE A 115 9.10 -6.79 -0.29
C ILE A 115 8.02 -7.88 -0.16
N ILE A 116 7.05 -7.92 -1.09
CA ILE A 116 5.98 -8.94 -1.06
C ILE A 116 6.54 -10.35 -1.20
N LYS A 117 7.58 -10.57 -1.99
CA LYS A 117 8.23 -11.89 -2.12
C LYS A 117 8.94 -12.31 -0.84
N MET A 118 9.58 -11.38 -0.14
CA MET A 118 10.21 -11.63 1.17
C MET A 118 9.16 -11.85 2.27
N LEU A 119 8.05 -11.12 2.24
CA LEU A 119 6.92 -11.34 3.14
C LEU A 119 6.10 -12.57 2.74
N ASN A 120 6.21 -13.09 1.53
CA ASN A 120 5.55 -14.31 1.06
C ASN A 120 4.09 -14.51 1.56
N PRO A 121 3.13 -13.60 1.24
CA PRO A 121 1.74 -13.78 1.65
C PRO A 121 1.14 -15.06 1.06
N ILE A 122 0.44 -15.84 1.88
CA ILE A 122 -0.31 -17.04 1.50
C ILE A 122 -1.82 -16.78 1.58
N LYS A 123 -2.61 -17.65 0.95
CA LYS A 123 -4.07 -17.50 0.94
C LYS A 123 -4.63 -17.52 2.36
N GLY A 124 -5.61 -16.65 2.61
CA GLY A 124 -6.24 -16.52 3.91
C GLY A 124 -5.53 -15.55 4.86
N GLU A 125 -4.29 -15.15 4.58
CA GLU A 125 -3.61 -14.13 5.39
C GLU A 125 -4.19 -12.74 5.15
N GLU A 126 -4.32 -12.00 6.25
CA GLU A 126 -4.68 -10.61 6.20
C GLU A 126 -3.43 -9.73 6.05
N LEU A 127 -3.45 -8.84 5.05
CA LEU A 127 -2.42 -7.84 4.84
C LEU A 127 -3.01 -6.44 4.91
N CYS A 128 -2.35 -5.55 5.67
CA CYS A 128 -2.71 -4.15 5.76
C CYS A 128 -1.58 -3.24 5.30
N ASP A 129 -1.93 -2.23 4.50
CA ASP A 129 -1.10 -1.07 4.21
C ASP A 129 -1.76 0.20 4.80
N PRO A 130 -1.25 0.75 5.92
CA PRO A 130 -1.84 1.90 6.59
C PRO A 130 -1.62 3.23 5.84
N CYS A 131 -0.80 3.29 4.81
CA CYS A 131 -0.62 4.50 3.98
C CYS A 131 -0.47 4.12 2.52
N CYS A 132 -1.54 3.52 1.98
CA CYS A 132 -1.45 2.66 0.83
C CYS A 132 -1.30 3.36 -0.51
N GLY A 133 -1.54 4.68 -0.59
CA GLY A 133 -1.56 5.39 -1.86
C GLY A 133 -2.53 4.71 -2.83
N ILE A 134 -1.99 4.11 -3.89
CA ILE A 134 -2.77 3.39 -4.90
C ILE A 134 -2.82 1.86 -4.69
N CYS A 135 -2.49 1.37 -3.50
CA CYS A 135 -2.59 -0.04 -3.10
C CYS A 135 -1.69 -1.02 -3.88
N ASP A 136 -0.46 -0.64 -4.23
CA ASP A 136 0.46 -1.58 -4.90
C ASP A 136 0.84 -2.77 -4.01
N PHE A 137 1.04 -2.56 -2.70
CA PHE A 137 1.33 -3.65 -1.77
C PHE A 137 0.17 -4.66 -1.67
N PRO A 138 -1.07 -4.25 -1.33
CA PRO A 138 -2.24 -5.13 -1.42
C PRO A 138 -2.42 -5.83 -2.77
N ALA A 139 -2.31 -5.11 -3.89
CA ALA A 139 -2.50 -5.68 -5.23
C ALA A 139 -1.43 -6.74 -5.57
N MET A 140 -0.16 -6.48 -5.24
CA MET A 140 0.92 -7.44 -5.46
C MET A 140 0.84 -8.62 -4.50
N ALA A 141 0.42 -8.41 -3.26
CA ALA A 141 0.19 -9.48 -2.30
C ALA A 141 -0.92 -10.44 -2.74
N PHE A 142 -2.05 -9.90 -3.24
CA PHE A 142 -3.12 -10.68 -3.84
C PHE A 142 -2.59 -11.56 -4.98
N ARG A 143 -1.89 -10.96 -5.95
CA ARG A 143 -1.30 -11.70 -7.07
C ARG A 143 -0.32 -12.78 -6.60
N HIS A 144 0.51 -12.46 -5.61
CA HIS A 144 1.46 -13.42 -5.06
C HIS A 144 0.76 -14.61 -4.41
N ALA A 145 -0.22 -14.36 -3.53
CA ALA A 145 -0.98 -15.40 -2.84
C ALA A 145 -1.79 -16.29 -3.81
N HIS A 146 -2.24 -15.73 -4.93
CA HIS A 146 -3.07 -16.41 -5.94
C HIS A 146 -2.31 -16.78 -7.22
N ARG A 147 -0.98 -16.69 -7.27
CA ARG A 147 -0.16 -16.93 -8.48
C ARG A 147 -0.30 -18.32 -9.11
N LYS A 148 -0.75 -19.30 -8.32
CA LYS A 148 -0.97 -20.69 -8.75
C LYS A 148 -2.43 -20.97 -9.15
N ASP A 149 -3.31 -19.99 -9.01
CA ASP A 149 -4.73 -20.17 -9.25
C ASP A 149 -5.05 -20.00 -10.72
N LYS A 150 -5.89 -20.90 -11.24
CA LYS A 150 -6.42 -20.77 -12.61
C LYS A 150 -7.35 -19.57 -12.72
N ASP A 151 -8.14 -19.34 -11.66
CA ASP A 151 -9.09 -18.24 -11.54
C ASP A 151 -8.98 -17.63 -10.14
N TYR A 152 -9.04 -16.30 -10.09
CA TYR A 152 -8.98 -15.54 -8.84
C TYR A 152 -10.30 -15.61 -8.06
N PRO A 153 -10.25 -15.58 -6.71
CA PRO A 153 -11.46 -15.54 -5.90
C PRO A 153 -12.23 -14.24 -6.13
N ALA A 154 -13.56 -14.32 -6.09
CA ALA A 154 -14.40 -13.15 -6.34
C ALA A 154 -14.35 -12.10 -5.21
N ASN A 155 -14.06 -12.52 -3.97
CA ASN A 155 -14.13 -11.69 -2.74
C ASN A 155 -13.00 -12.05 -1.76
N ALA A 156 -11.74 -11.71 -2.08
CA ALA A 156 -10.66 -11.85 -1.12
C ALA A 156 -10.66 -10.67 -0.15
N ASN A 157 -11.49 -10.73 0.89
CA ASN A 157 -11.67 -9.64 1.87
C ASN A 157 -10.54 -9.57 2.92
N ASN A 158 -9.33 -10.00 2.56
CA ASN A 158 -8.19 -10.09 3.47
C ASN A 158 -7.16 -8.97 3.25
N PHE A 159 -7.38 -8.11 2.26
CA PHE A 159 -6.46 -7.02 1.93
C PHE A 159 -7.07 -5.69 2.36
N TYR A 160 -6.27 -4.87 3.05
CA TYR A 160 -6.73 -3.64 3.68
C TYR A 160 -5.82 -2.49 3.26
N GLY A 161 -6.40 -1.36 2.86
CA GLY A 161 -5.68 -0.18 2.40
C GLY A 161 -6.30 1.11 2.92
N PHE A 162 -5.47 1.96 3.51
CA PHE A 162 -5.89 3.22 4.12
C PHE A 162 -5.05 4.39 3.59
N ASP A 163 -5.70 5.49 3.23
CA ASP A 163 -5.02 6.72 2.79
C ASP A 163 -5.87 7.96 3.09
N LEU A 164 -5.22 9.10 3.24
CA LEU A 164 -5.87 10.38 3.56
C LEU A 164 -6.55 11.03 2.34
N GLU A 165 -6.10 10.70 1.13
CA GLU A 165 -6.50 11.41 -0.08
C GLU A 165 -7.54 10.60 -0.88
N PRO A 166 -8.80 11.07 -1.01
CA PRO A 166 -9.86 10.36 -1.73
C PRO A 166 -9.49 9.99 -3.16
N ASP A 167 -8.73 10.84 -3.86
CA ASP A 167 -8.27 10.56 -5.23
C ASP A 167 -7.35 9.33 -5.30
N ASN A 168 -6.51 9.11 -4.27
CA ASN A 168 -5.67 7.93 -4.18
C ASN A 168 -6.54 6.68 -4.01
N MET A 169 -7.60 6.76 -3.19
CA MET A 169 -8.54 5.65 -2.99
C MET A 169 -9.28 5.24 -4.27
N LYS A 170 -9.60 6.18 -5.15
CA LYS A 170 -10.19 5.85 -6.48
C LYS A 170 -9.20 5.05 -7.33
N LEU A 171 -7.95 5.49 -7.37
CA LEU A 171 -6.89 4.81 -8.11
C LEU A 171 -6.55 3.45 -7.48
N ALA A 172 -6.61 3.34 -6.16
CA ALA A 172 -6.42 2.10 -5.41
C ALA A 172 -7.47 1.05 -5.76
N GLU A 173 -8.76 1.39 -5.70
CA GLU A 173 -9.85 0.48 -6.07
C GLU A 173 -9.70 0.01 -7.53
N LEU A 174 -9.38 0.93 -8.44
CA LEU A 174 -9.11 0.59 -9.83
C LEU A 174 -7.90 -0.35 -9.97
N ASN A 175 -6.80 -0.08 -9.28
CA ASN A 175 -5.59 -0.90 -9.31
C ASN A 175 -5.87 -2.33 -8.84
N LEU A 176 -6.60 -2.48 -7.74
CA LEU A 176 -6.99 -3.77 -7.17
C LEU A 176 -7.87 -4.58 -8.13
N VAL A 177 -8.93 -3.97 -8.66
CA VAL A 177 -9.85 -4.62 -9.61
C VAL A 177 -9.10 -5.12 -10.84
N LEU A 178 -8.16 -4.33 -11.34
CA LEU A 178 -7.37 -4.68 -12.52
C LEU A 178 -6.34 -5.77 -12.24
N ASN A 179 -5.84 -5.86 -11.01
CA ASN A 179 -5.01 -6.97 -10.56
C ASN A 179 -5.82 -8.21 -10.16
N GLY A 180 -7.16 -8.13 -10.23
CA GLY A 180 -8.08 -9.24 -10.03
C GLY A 180 -8.74 -9.29 -8.65
N ASP A 181 -8.44 -8.33 -7.78
CA ASP A 181 -9.00 -8.21 -6.44
C ASP A 181 -10.22 -7.26 -6.44
N GLY A 182 -11.40 -7.79 -6.13
CA GLY A 182 -12.63 -7.01 -5.96
C GLY A 182 -13.14 -7.00 -4.52
N GLY A 183 -12.35 -7.49 -3.55
CA GLY A 183 -12.78 -7.69 -2.16
C GLY A 183 -11.99 -6.87 -1.12
N ALA A 184 -10.91 -6.21 -1.51
CA ALA A 184 -10.12 -5.39 -0.59
C ALA A 184 -10.97 -4.33 0.13
N VAL A 185 -10.66 -4.12 1.41
CA VAL A 185 -11.29 -3.11 2.25
C VAL A 185 -10.47 -1.83 2.14
N LEU A 186 -11.05 -0.83 1.46
CA LEU A 186 -10.45 0.48 1.27
C LEU A 186 -11.21 1.54 2.06
N GLN A 187 -10.48 2.41 2.75
CA GLN A 187 -11.10 3.49 3.52
C GLN A 187 -10.25 4.74 3.51
N THR A 188 -10.86 5.87 3.14
CA THR A 188 -10.26 7.19 3.31
C THR A 188 -10.21 7.53 4.80
N MET A 189 -9.02 7.66 5.38
CA MET A 189 -8.82 8.07 6.77
C MET A 189 -7.36 8.44 7.07
N ASN A 190 -7.14 9.12 8.19
CA ASN A 190 -5.83 9.24 8.81
C ASN A 190 -5.54 8.01 9.69
N SER A 191 -4.79 7.05 9.17
CA SER A 191 -4.44 5.81 9.91
C SER A 191 -3.51 6.01 11.10
N LEU A 192 -2.90 7.19 11.27
CA LEU A 192 -2.16 7.54 12.48
C LEU A 192 -3.07 8.08 13.59
N SER A 193 -4.19 8.70 13.24
CA SER A 193 -5.10 9.32 14.21
C SER A 193 -6.34 8.48 14.52
N GLN A 194 -6.75 7.60 13.60
CA GLN A 194 -7.90 6.73 13.71
C GLN A 194 -7.47 5.32 14.07
N LYS A 195 -8.09 4.74 15.11
CA LYS A 195 -7.95 3.30 15.41
C LYS A 195 -8.90 2.51 14.53
N MET A 196 -8.51 1.33 14.08
CA MET A 196 -9.09 0.78 12.86
C MET A 196 -10.47 0.10 13.01
N LEU A 197 -10.95 -0.27 14.21
CA LEU A 197 -12.23 -0.99 14.36
C LEU A 197 -13.20 -0.40 15.39
N ALA A 198 -14.48 -0.62 15.12
CA ALA A 198 -15.60 -0.63 16.07
C ALA A 198 -16.50 -1.82 15.70
N ASP A 199 -16.83 -2.67 16.67
CA ASP A 199 -17.72 -3.84 16.49
C ASP A 199 -17.27 -4.79 15.35
N GLY A 200 -15.96 -4.99 15.20
CA GLY A 200 -15.38 -5.88 14.18
C GLY A 200 -15.36 -5.31 12.75
N ASN A 201 -15.81 -4.06 12.54
CA ASN A 201 -15.80 -3.39 11.24
C ASN A 201 -14.81 -2.24 11.22
N VAL A 202 -14.21 -2.02 10.04
CA VAL A 202 -13.36 -0.85 9.79
C VAL A 202 -14.17 0.42 9.99
N ILE A 203 -13.71 1.31 10.85
CA ILE A 203 -14.41 2.57 11.14
C ILE A 203 -14.09 3.65 10.10
N LYS A 204 -14.91 4.70 10.06
CA LYS A 204 -14.65 5.87 9.22
C LYS A 204 -13.88 6.92 10.00
N GLU A 205 -13.23 7.82 9.28
CA GLU A 205 -12.58 8.98 9.87
C GLU A 205 -13.57 9.81 10.71
N GLY A 206 -13.22 10.05 11.97
CA GLY A 206 -14.04 10.81 12.92
C GLY A 206 -14.94 9.93 13.80
N ASP A 207 -15.09 8.64 13.51
CA ASP A 207 -15.78 7.69 14.39
C ASP A 207 -14.92 7.38 15.63
N PHE A 208 -13.60 7.47 15.48
CA PHE A 208 -12.64 7.39 16.57
C PHE A 208 -12.09 8.77 16.92
N VAL A 209 -12.66 9.37 17.95
CA VAL A 209 -12.12 10.58 18.58
C VAL A 209 -11.68 10.20 19.98
N ILE A 210 -10.37 10.14 20.20
CA ILE A 210 -9.83 10.11 21.56
C ILE A 210 -10.17 11.45 22.20
N LYS A 211 -11.33 11.52 22.86
CA LYS A 211 -11.67 12.68 23.67
C LYS A 211 -10.74 12.65 24.87
N LYS A 212 -10.37 13.83 25.39
CA LYS A 212 -9.52 13.98 26.58
C LYS A 212 -9.99 13.16 27.81
N LYS A 213 -11.28 12.82 27.87
CA LYS A 213 -11.86 11.94 28.90
C LYS A 213 -11.61 10.44 28.67
N ASP A 214 -11.44 10.04 27.41
CA ASP A 214 -11.35 8.64 26.98
C ASP A 214 -9.88 8.23 26.68
N SER A 215 -8.93 9.18 26.53
CA SER A 215 -7.49 8.87 26.36
C SER A 215 -6.89 8.04 27.49
N ARG A 216 -7.45 8.16 28.70
CA ARG A 216 -7.06 7.37 29.88
C ARG A 216 -7.64 5.95 29.90
N GLN A 217 -8.50 5.60 28.96
CA GLN A 217 -9.15 4.29 28.89
C GLN A 217 -8.47 3.35 27.89
N TYR A 218 -7.34 3.77 27.31
CA TYR A 218 -6.57 2.94 26.38
C TYR A 218 -5.22 2.59 26.99
N ASN A 219 -4.87 1.32 26.91
CA ASN A 219 -3.54 0.87 27.26
C ASN A 219 -2.54 1.43 26.23
N PRO A 220 -1.56 2.26 26.60
CA PRO A 220 -0.61 2.83 25.64
C PRO A 220 0.32 1.77 25.01
N LEU A 221 0.48 0.61 25.64
CA LEU A 221 1.33 -0.48 25.15
C LEU A 221 0.62 -1.34 24.10
N THR A 222 -0.66 -1.66 24.29
CA THR A 222 -1.42 -2.54 23.38
C THR A 222 -2.38 -1.80 22.46
N TRP A 223 -2.69 -0.54 22.82
CA TRP A 223 -3.75 0.32 22.27
C TRP A 223 -5.16 -0.24 22.41
N GLU A 224 -5.34 -1.29 23.21
CA GLU A 224 -6.65 -1.87 23.56
C GLU A 224 -7.40 -0.98 24.55
N HIS A 225 -8.72 -1.03 24.49
CA HIS A 225 -9.60 -0.31 25.39
C HIS A 225 -9.77 -1.11 26.70
N GLU A 226 -9.58 -0.45 27.84
CA GLU A 226 -9.58 -1.11 29.16
C GLU A 226 -10.90 -1.82 29.49
N THR A 227 -12.03 -1.30 29.00
CA THR A 227 -13.38 -1.78 29.36
C THR A 227 -14.26 -2.18 28.18
N ASN A 228 -13.81 -2.04 26.93
CA ASN A 228 -14.65 -2.25 25.75
C ASN A 228 -13.87 -2.85 24.58
N SER A 229 -13.82 -4.18 24.53
CA SER A 229 -13.11 -4.94 23.49
C SER A 229 -13.58 -4.64 22.06
N ASN A 230 -14.80 -4.09 21.88
CA ASN A 230 -15.27 -3.72 20.55
C ASN A 230 -14.55 -2.48 19.99
N GLN A 231 -13.78 -1.76 20.81
CA GLN A 231 -12.96 -0.62 20.41
C GLN A 231 -11.47 -0.98 20.27
N ASP A 232 -11.14 -2.27 20.35
CA ASP A 232 -9.77 -2.74 20.15
C ASP A 232 -9.36 -2.63 18.68
N LEU A 233 -8.07 -2.46 18.45
CA LEU A 233 -7.51 -2.41 17.11
C LEU A 233 -7.67 -3.75 16.38
N LYS A 234 -7.99 -3.69 15.08
CA LYS A 234 -7.70 -4.83 14.20
C LYS A 234 -6.21 -5.10 14.23
N LYS A 235 -5.86 -6.36 14.44
CA LYS A 235 -4.52 -6.87 14.18
C LYS A 235 -4.52 -7.57 12.82
N PHE A 236 -3.39 -7.51 12.13
CA PHE A 236 -3.19 -8.13 10.83
C PHE A 236 -1.95 -9.04 10.88
N ARG A 237 -1.97 -10.09 10.07
CA ARG A 237 -0.86 -11.05 9.97
C ARG A 237 0.35 -10.45 9.26
N ILE A 238 0.10 -9.57 8.29
CA ILE A 238 1.14 -8.93 7.49
C ILE A 238 0.92 -7.43 7.41
N ILE A 239 1.97 -6.65 7.63
CA ILE A 239 2.00 -5.22 7.30
C ILE A 239 3.01 -4.97 6.19
N ALA A 240 2.60 -4.32 5.10
CA ALA A 240 3.51 -3.95 4.02
C ALA A 240 3.21 -2.50 3.62
N THR A 241 4.18 -1.60 3.78
CA THR A 241 3.89 -0.17 3.68
C THR A 241 5.09 0.70 3.33
N ASN A 242 4.80 1.85 2.73
CA ASN A 242 5.78 2.88 2.38
C ASN A 242 5.31 4.27 2.87
N PRO A 243 5.60 4.62 4.14
CA PRO A 243 5.25 5.91 4.72
C PRO A 243 5.88 7.09 3.98
N PRO A 244 5.25 8.27 4.00
CA PRO A 244 5.84 9.44 3.37
C PRO A 244 7.12 9.88 4.09
N PHE A 245 8.16 10.19 3.33
CA PHE A 245 9.45 10.69 3.83
C PHE A 245 9.92 11.96 3.09
N GLY A 246 10.90 12.65 3.67
CA GLY A 246 11.57 13.82 3.07
C GLY A 246 11.45 15.12 3.87
N LYS A 247 12.21 16.14 3.46
CA LYS A 247 12.26 17.44 4.18
C LYS A 247 10.88 18.11 4.20
N GLY A 248 10.48 18.61 5.38
CA GLY A 248 9.22 19.32 5.57
C GLY A 248 7.97 18.42 5.66
N ARG A 249 8.17 17.11 5.83
CA ARG A 249 7.10 16.13 6.02
C ARG A 249 6.83 15.79 7.49
N ASP A 250 7.64 16.30 8.42
CA ASP A 250 7.40 16.11 9.84
C ASP A 250 5.97 16.54 10.20
N LEU A 251 5.26 15.66 10.89
CA LEU A 251 3.96 15.99 11.46
C LEU A 251 4.19 16.89 12.65
N LYS A 252 3.51 18.04 12.66
CA LYS A 252 3.35 18.82 13.88
C LYS A 252 2.53 18.00 14.87
N THR A 253 2.82 18.19 16.15
CA THR A 253 2.15 17.46 17.23
C THR A 253 1.34 18.42 18.09
N GLY A 254 0.04 18.15 18.24
CA GLY A 254 -0.85 18.93 19.10
C GLY A 254 -1.20 20.34 18.60
N ALA A 255 -1.02 20.62 17.31
CA ALA A 255 -1.48 21.85 16.69
C ALA A 255 -3.00 21.79 16.36
N LYS A 256 -3.46 22.66 15.43
CA LYS A 256 -4.79 22.57 14.82
C LYS A 256 -4.60 22.58 13.31
N GLY A 257 -4.82 21.45 12.64
CA GLY A 257 -4.72 21.38 11.18
C GLY A 257 -4.99 19.99 10.61
N LYS A 258 -5.17 19.92 9.28
CA LYS A 258 -5.37 18.65 8.54
C LYS A 258 -4.14 17.72 8.62
N TRP A 259 -2.94 18.31 8.68
CA TRP A 259 -1.64 17.60 8.70
C TRP A 259 -0.98 17.66 10.08
N ASP A 260 -1.77 17.39 11.12
CA ASP A 260 -1.36 17.43 12.51
C ASP A 260 -1.93 16.21 13.23
N LEU A 261 -1.22 15.73 14.24
CA LEU A 261 -1.68 14.64 15.08
C LEU A 261 -2.25 15.22 16.38
N PRO A 262 -3.54 14.98 16.70
CA PRO A 262 -4.14 15.49 17.93
C PRO A 262 -3.31 15.10 19.15
N LYS A 263 -3.23 16.00 20.13
CA LYS A 263 -2.38 15.82 21.30
C LYS A 263 -2.71 14.52 22.04
N GLU A 264 -4.00 14.24 22.22
CA GLU A 264 -4.50 13.04 22.86
C GLU A 264 -4.11 11.76 22.11
N THR A 265 -3.96 11.83 20.78
CA THR A 265 -3.55 10.68 19.97
C THR A 265 -2.05 10.48 19.96
N VAL A 266 -1.26 11.54 19.76
CA VAL A 266 0.21 11.42 19.75
C VAL A 266 0.75 10.99 21.12
N GLU A 267 0.07 11.34 22.21
CA GLU A 267 0.40 10.87 23.57
C GLU A 267 0.20 9.35 23.77
N LEU A 268 -0.44 8.63 22.84
CA LEU A 268 -0.48 7.16 22.85
C LEU A 268 0.76 6.51 22.24
N TYR A 269 1.54 7.26 21.46
CA TYR A 269 2.74 6.75 20.80
C TYR A 269 3.91 6.75 21.80
N GLU A 270 4.50 5.59 22.04
CA GLU A 270 5.70 5.43 22.85
C GLU A 270 6.88 6.15 22.22
N THR A 271 7.04 6.05 20.89
CA THR A 271 8.12 6.69 20.13
C THR A 271 8.14 8.21 20.29
N TYR A 272 6.96 8.83 20.41
CA TYR A 272 6.83 10.27 20.72
C TYR A 272 7.41 10.61 22.09
N LYS A 273 7.16 9.76 23.10
CA LYS A 273 7.61 9.98 24.48
C LYS A 273 9.11 9.77 24.66
N ILE A 274 9.71 8.86 23.89
CA ILE A 274 11.12 8.48 24.01
C ILE A 274 12.05 9.21 23.03
N LYS A 275 11.51 10.03 22.11
CA LYS A 275 12.32 10.79 21.14
C LYS A 275 13.35 11.69 21.83
N LYS A 276 12.96 12.35 22.93
CA LYS A 276 13.84 13.23 23.71
C LYS A 276 14.22 12.55 25.03
N GLU A 277 15.51 12.59 25.35
CA GLU A 277 16.00 12.17 26.66
C GLU A 277 15.51 13.12 27.76
N PRO A 278 15.31 12.63 28.99
CA PRO A 278 15.11 13.49 30.15
C PRO A 278 16.28 14.46 30.32
N ASP A 279 16.01 15.68 30.78
CA ASP A 279 17.08 16.63 31.12
C ASP A 279 17.87 16.17 32.37
N SER A 280 18.92 16.90 32.74
CA SER A 280 19.76 16.57 33.91
C SER A 280 19.00 16.54 35.24
N LYS A 281 17.76 17.04 35.28
CA LYS A 281 16.86 17.03 36.44
C LYS A 281 15.75 15.98 36.31
N GLY A 282 15.81 15.12 35.28
CA GLY A 282 14.82 14.09 34.99
C GLY A 282 13.51 14.62 34.39
N LYS A 283 13.45 15.89 33.96
CA LYS A 283 12.24 16.46 33.35
C LYS A 283 12.12 15.99 31.91
N ILE A 284 10.98 15.39 31.59
CA ILE A 284 10.62 14.97 30.23
C ILE A 284 10.04 16.18 29.49
N THR A 285 10.56 16.44 28.29
CA THR A 285 9.97 17.39 27.34
C THR A 285 9.58 16.64 26.08
N TYR A 286 8.39 16.89 25.57
CA TYR A 286 7.93 16.23 24.36
C TYR A 286 8.37 16.99 23.09
N PRO A 287 8.52 16.32 21.95
CA PRO A 287 8.83 16.99 20.69
C PRO A 287 7.62 17.77 20.15
N ASP A 288 7.89 18.84 19.40
CA ASP A 288 6.86 19.63 18.70
C ASP A 288 6.55 19.09 17.29
N SER A 289 7.41 18.18 16.80
CA SER A 289 7.24 17.47 15.54
C SER A 289 7.83 16.06 15.57
N MET A 290 7.24 15.17 14.77
CA MET A 290 7.67 13.79 14.59
C MET A 290 7.84 13.48 13.10
N ASP A 291 8.86 12.68 12.77
CA ASP A 291 8.98 12.08 11.44
C ASP A 291 7.83 11.08 11.27
N MET A 292 7.11 11.17 10.15
CA MET A 292 5.99 10.28 9.86
C MET A 292 6.41 8.81 9.81
N GLY A 293 7.60 8.51 9.28
CA GLY A 293 8.11 7.14 9.21
C GLY A 293 8.24 6.50 10.59
N VAL A 294 8.57 7.27 11.63
CA VAL A 294 8.63 6.78 13.02
C VAL A 294 7.26 6.46 13.58
N LEU A 295 6.27 7.35 13.34
CA LEU A 295 4.90 7.11 13.78
C LEU A 295 4.28 5.92 13.05
N PHE A 296 4.52 5.79 11.75
CA PHE A 296 4.08 4.63 10.97
C PHE A 296 4.79 3.34 11.36
N LEU A 297 6.07 3.39 11.76
CA LEU A 297 6.79 2.23 12.30
C LEU A 297 6.12 1.71 13.58
N GLU A 298 5.81 2.61 14.52
CA GLU A 298 5.08 2.21 15.72
C GLU A 298 3.66 1.76 15.39
N ASN A 299 2.95 2.46 14.51
CA ASN A 299 1.60 2.07 14.09
C ASN A 299 1.62 0.65 13.50
N ALA A 300 2.54 0.36 12.58
CA ALA A 300 2.73 -0.96 11.97
C ALA A 300 2.98 -2.04 13.03
N TYR A 301 3.84 -1.79 14.02
CA TYR A 301 4.04 -2.70 15.15
C TYR A 301 2.74 -2.92 15.95
N LYS A 302 1.98 -1.87 16.23
CA LYS A 302 0.75 -1.93 17.03
C LYS A 302 -0.38 -2.66 16.32
N ILE A 303 -0.51 -2.55 15.00
CA ILE A 303 -1.54 -3.24 14.21
C ILE A 303 -1.08 -4.62 13.71
N LEU A 304 0.17 -5.01 13.96
CA LEU A 304 0.67 -6.34 13.66
C LEU A 304 0.32 -7.31 14.79
N GLU A 305 -0.23 -8.47 14.44
CA GLU A 305 -0.47 -9.54 15.41
C GLU A 305 0.83 -10.21 15.86
N ASP A 306 0.81 -10.83 17.03
CA ASP A 306 1.92 -11.65 17.50
C ASP A 306 2.09 -12.87 16.58
N GLY A 307 3.33 -13.17 16.18
CA GLY A 307 3.64 -14.14 15.13
C GLY A 307 3.47 -13.60 13.70
N GLY A 308 3.07 -12.34 13.56
CA GLY A 308 3.00 -11.64 12.27
C GLY A 308 4.35 -11.13 11.79
N ARG A 309 4.39 -10.67 10.54
CA ARG A 309 5.59 -10.10 9.90
C ARG A 309 5.29 -8.82 9.14
N MET A 310 6.29 -7.96 8.99
CA MET A 310 6.12 -6.71 8.26
C MET A 310 7.29 -6.34 7.38
N GLY A 311 6.99 -5.58 6.32
CA GLY A 311 7.94 -4.92 5.45
C GLY A 311 7.62 -3.43 5.40
N ILE A 312 8.58 -2.59 5.79
CA ILE A 312 8.39 -1.14 5.84
C ILE A 312 9.57 -0.43 5.18
N VAL A 313 9.27 0.55 4.33
CA VAL A 313 10.26 1.47 3.75
C VAL A 313 10.41 2.65 4.69
N LEU A 314 11.64 3.01 5.08
CA LEU A 314 11.93 4.17 5.92
C LEU A 314 13.03 5.02 5.31
N SER A 315 13.11 6.29 5.71
CA SER A 315 14.29 7.10 5.43
C SER A 315 15.51 6.50 6.15
N ASN A 316 16.67 6.54 5.49
CA ASN A 316 17.90 6.02 6.10
C ASN A 316 18.26 6.77 7.39
N SER A 317 17.82 8.03 7.53
CA SER A 317 18.02 8.80 8.77
C SER A 317 17.48 8.07 10.00
N ILE A 318 16.27 7.50 9.92
CA ILE A 318 15.67 6.72 11.04
C ILE A 318 16.55 5.52 11.39
N ALA A 319 17.17 4.88 10.40
CA ALA A 319 18.05 3.73 10.58
C ALA A 319 19.44 4.09 11.12
N SER A 320 19.99 5.27 10.81
CA SER A 320 21.42 5.55 11.02
C SER A 320 21.74 6.68 12.01
N ILE A 321 20.92 7.73 12.12
CA ILE A 321 21.34 8.94 12.89
C ILE A 321 21.04 8.83 14.38
N LYS A 322 21.78 9.58 15.21
CA LYS A 322 21.67 9.59 16.67
C LYS A 322 20.29 10.01 17.19
N GLU A 323 19.61 10.94 16.52
CA GLU A 323 18.27 11.42 16.91
C GLU A 323 17.26 10.27 17.13
N TRP A 324 17.36 9.21 16.33
CA TRP A 324 16.42 8.09 16.35
C TRP A 324 16.93 6.85 17.09
N GLN A 325 18.00 6.98 17.89
CA GLN A 325 18.59 5.86 18.63
C GLN A 325 17.58 5.18 19.56
N ASN A 326 16.77 5.97 20.28
CA ASN A 326 15.77 5.42 21.21
C ASN A 326 14.64 4.70 20.48
N VAL A 327 14.24 5.18 19.30
CA VAL A 327 13.26 4.50 18.45
C VAL A 327 13.80 3.16 17.97
N ARG A 328 15.06 3.11 17.53
CA ARG A 328 15.71 1.86 17.13
C ARG A 328 15.80 0.87 18.29
N LYS A 329 16.21 1.33 19.47
CA LYS A 329 16.24 0.51 20.69
C LYS A 329 14.86 -0.05 21.03
N TRP A 330 13.84 0.82 21.04
CA TRP A 330 12.45 0.43 21.27
C TRP A 330 11.98 -0.64 20.29
N PHE A 331 12.37 -0.51 19.02
CA PHE A 331 12.00 -1.43 17.95
C PHE A 331 12.68 -2.80 18.09
N ILE A 332 14.01 -2.86 18.25
CA ILE A 332 14.75 -4.15 18.36
C ILE A 332 14.44 -4.93 19.64
N GLU A 333 13.97 -4.24 20.70
CA GLU A 333 13.51 -4.89 21.94
C GLU A 333 12.15 -5.60 21.77
N ARG A 334 11.43 -5.36 20.67
CA ARG A 334 10.06 -5.85 20.44
C ARG A 334 9.91 -6.66 19.14
N MET A 335 10.78 -6.42 18.18
CA MET A 335 10.72 -6.99 16.83
C MET A 335 12.04 -7.67 16.49
N ARG A 336 11.96 -8.88 15.92
CA ARG A 336 13.10 -9.60 15.37
C ARG A 336 13.33 -9.08 13.96
N ILE A 337 14.35 -8.26 13.76
CA ILE A 337 14.74 -7.80 12.41
C ILE A 337 15.29 -9.00 11.65
N VAL A 338 14.68 -9.33 10.51
CA VAL A 338 15.08 -10.48 9.68
C VAL A 338 15.98 -10.03 8.54
N ALA A 339 15.63 -8.92 7.90
CA ALA A 339 16.42 -8.34 6.83
C ALA A 339 16.35 -6.81 6.82
N THR A 340 17.41 -6.18 6.34
CA THR A 340 17.44 -4.77 5.98
C THR A 340 18.12 -4.61 4.64
N PHE A 341 17.57 -3.83 3.72
CA PHE A 341 18.28 -3.50 2.49
C PHE A 341 18.11 -2.05 2.08
N ASP A 342 19.22 -1.45 1.69
CA ASP A 342 19.29 -0.05 1.29
C ASP A 342 18.98 0.10 -0.19
N LEU A 343 18.23 1.15 -0.52
CA LEU A 343 17.84 1.50 -1.87
C LEU A 343 18.57 2.77 -2.33
N PRO A 344 18.92 2.88 -3.63
CA PRO A 344 19.52 4.09 -4.18
C PRO A 344 18.67 5.34 -3.91
N ALA A 345 19.30 6.49 -3.67
CA ALA A 345 18.60 7.74 -3.31
C ALA A 345 17.61 8.26 -4.39
N ASN A 346 17.77 7.83 -5.64
CA ASN A 346 16.90 8.16 -6.77
C ASN A 346 15.78 7.13 -7.01
N THR A 347 15.66 6.11 -6.15
CA THR A 347 14.65 5.05 -6.29
C THR A 347 13.23 5.63 -6.33
N PHE A 348 12.94 6.59 -5.45
CA PHE A 348 11.63 7.25 -5.30
C PHE A 348 11.57 8.63 -5.98
N GLY A 349 12.27 8.78 -7.11
CA GLY A 349 12.33 10.03 -7.86
C GLY A 349 13.27 11.07 -7.26
N GLU A 350 12.99 12.36 -7.50
CA GLU A 350 13.89 13.48 -7.18
C GLU A 350 13.92 13.87 -5.67
N THR A 351 13.44 13.03 -4.75
CA THR A 351 13.51 13.34 -3.30
C THR A 351 14.96 13.41 -2.81
N GLY A 352 15.85 12.65 -3.45
CA GLY A 352 17.27 12.52 -3.05
C GLY A 352 17.44 11.85 -1.69
N VAL A 353 16.39 11.27 -1.13
CA VAL A 353 16.40 10.61 0.18
C VAL A 353 16.82 9.16 -0.03
N ALA A 354 17.97 8.79 0.54
CA ALA A 354 18.31 7.38 0.69
C ALA A 354 17.30 6.71 1.64
N THR A 355 16.85 5.52 1.26
CA THR A 355 15.82 4.78 1.99
C THR A 355 16.31 3.37 2.29
N THR A 356 15.79 2.83 3.38
CA THR A 356 16.09 1.48 3.86
C THR A 356 14.78 0.73 4.00
N VAL A 357 14.73 -0.49 3.49
CA VAL A 357 13.63 -1.41 3.74
C VAL A 357 13.98 -2.29 4.93
N ILE A 358 13.03 -2.46 5.85
CA ILE A 358 13.15 -3.36 6.99
C ILE A 358 12.10 -4.47 6.85
N ILE A 359 12.55 -5.72 6.90
CA ILE A 359 11.71 -6.91 7.09
C ILE A 359 11.87 -7.38 8.53
N ALA A 360 10.76 -7.48 9.27
CA ALA A 360 10.78 -7.84 10.67
C ALA A 360 9.64 -8.80 11.04
N TYR A 361 9.90 -9.63 12.03
CA TYR A 361 8.96 -10.57 12.63
C TYR A 361 8.60 -10.11 14.04
N LYS A 362 7.34 -10.28 14.45
CA LYS A 362 6.87 -9.98 15.81
C LYS A 362 6.78 -11.26 16.63
N PRO A 363 7.73 -11.53 17.54
CA PRO A 363 7.70 -12.74 18.34
C PRO A 363 6.47 -12.80 19.23
N THR A 364 5.85 -13.97 19.33
CA THR A 364 4.81 -14.24 20.32
C THR A 364 5.37 -14.23 21.75
N ALA A 365 4.48 -14.30 22.74
CA ALA A 365 4.88 -14.42 24.15
C ALA A 365 5.80 -15.62 24.44
N GLY A 366 5.68 -16.72 23.68
CA GLY A 366 6.55 -17.90 23.80
C GLY A 366 7.91 -17.76 23.11
N GLU A 367 8.06 -16.77 22.23
CA GLU A 367 9.21 -16.62 21.32
C GLU A 367 10.13 -15.47 21.73
N GLN A 368 9.98 -14.95 22.95
CA GLN A 368 10.82 -13.85 23.46
C GLN A 368 12.32 -14.18 23.50
N HIS A 369 12.67 -15.47 23.40
CA HIS A 369 14.06 -15.92 23.27
C HIS A 369 14.71 -15.44 21.96
N LEU A 370 13.93 -15.15 20.92
CA LEU A 370 14.39 -14.60 19.63
C LEU A 370 14.96 -13.17 19.76
N LEU A 371 14.64 -12.46 20.84
CA LEU A 371 15.10 -11.08 21.08
C LEU A 371 16.21 -10.97 22.12
N LYS A 372 16.37 -12.00 22.96
CA LYS A 372 17.32 -12.00 24.08
C LYS A 372 18.70 -12.53 23.72
N LYS A 373 18.82 -13.22 22.58
CA LYS A 373 20.07 -13.77 22.07
C LYS A 373 20.54 -12.93 20.90
N ASP A 374 21.85 -12.89 20.68
CA ASP A 374 22.41 -12.37 19.45
C ASP A 374 21.89 -13.18 18.26
N TYR A 375 21.59 -12.49 17.17
CA TYR A 375 20.97 -13.09 16.00
C TYR A 375 21.53 -12.49 14.71
N GLU A 376 21.46 -13.27 13.62
CA GLU A 376 21.89 -12.81 12.30
C GLU A 376 20.80 -11.95 11.64
N VAL A 377 21.21 -10.91 10.92
CA VAL A 377 20.33 -10.07 10.09
C VAL A 377 20.85 -10.11 8.65
N PHE A 378 19.97 -10.37 7.69
CA PHE A 378 20.33 -10.27 6.29
C PHE A 378 20.46 -8.79 5.88
N VAL A 379 21.61 -8.39 5.34
CA VAL A 379 21.86 -7.01 4.92
C VAL A 379 22.30 -6.98 3.46
N LYS A 380 21.69 -6.09 2.66
CA LYS A 380 22.08 -5.88 1.25
C LYS A 380 22.01 -4.40 0.88
N GLU A 381 22.96 -3.93 0.08
CA GLU A 381 22.86 -2.64 -0.61
C GLU A 381 22.45 -2.90 -2.04
N ILE A 382 21.35 -2.28 -2.48
CA ILE A 382 20.89 -2.35 -3.87
C ILE A 382 21.49 -1.17 -4.62
N GLN A 383 22.17 -1.45 -5.72
CA GLN A 383 22.74 -0.46 -6.64
C GLN A 383 21.86 -0.31 -7.88
N ASN A 384 21.38 -1.43 -8.42
CA ASN A 384 20.58 -1.46 -9.64
C ASN A 384 19.15 -1.91 -9.33
N ILE A 385 18.18 -1.08 -9.69
CA ILE A 385 16.74 -1.31 -9.45
C ILE A 385 15.99 -1.77 -10.71
N GLY A 386 16.69 -1.94 -11.84
CA GLY A 386 16.08 -2.35 -13.12
C GLY A 386 15.46 -1.23 -13.94
N TYR A 387 15.56 0.02 -13.49
CA TYR A 387 15.07 1.17 -14.25
C TYR A 387 15.86 2.44 -13.94
N GLU A 388 15.75 3.41 -14.83
CA GLU A 388 16.23 4.76 -14.67
C GLU A 388 15.04 5.73 -14.62
N VAL A 389 15.07 6.68 -13.70
CA VAL A 389 14.06 7.74 -13.62
C VAL A 389 14.45 8.87 -14.57
N LYS A 390 13.59 9.17 -15.54
CA LYS A 390 13.77 10.27 -16.50
C LYS A 390 12.64 11.28 -16.39
N THR A 391 12.98 12.55 -16.27
CA THR A 391 12.00 13.63 -16.31
C THR A 391 11.89 14.17 -17.73
N VAL A 392 10.75 13.93 -18.39
CA VAL A 392 10.46 14.45 -19.74
C VAL A 392 9.25 15.36 -19.66
N LYS A 393 9.39 16.63 -20.08
CA LYS A 393 8.30 17.63 -20.05
C LYS A 393 7.58 17.71 -18.68
N ARG A 394 8.34 17.74 -17.58
CA ARG A 394 7.82 17.75 -16.19
C ARG A 394 7.02 16.51 -15.77
N SER A 395 7.07 15.44 -16.57
CA SER A 395 6.51 14.13 -16.22
C SER A 395 7.65 13.16 -15.92
N VAL A 396 7.56 12.47 -14.79
CA VAL A 396 8.50 11.43 -14.39
C VAL A 396 8.20 10.14 -15.15
N HIS A 397 9.22 9.53 -15.73
CA HIS A 397 9.15 8.28 -16.49
C HIS A 397 10.14 7.28 -15.91
N PHE A 398 9.69 6.03 -15.77
CA PHE A 398 10.52 4.92 -15.32
C PHE A 398 10.92 4.09 -16.55
N ALA A 399 12.13 4.29 -17.03
CA ALA A 399 12.65 3.61 -18.21
C ALA A 399 13.39 2.33 -17.79
N PRO A 400 12.93 1.12 -18.20
CA PRO A 400 13.62 -0.12 -17.85
C PRO A 400 15.06 -0.12 -18.34
N GLN A 401 15.96 -0.61 -17.49
CA GLN A 401 17.38 -0.79 -17.80
C GLN A 401 17.64 -2.28 -17.93
N TYR A 402 18.26 -2.68 -19.04
CA TYR A 402 18.58 -4.06 -19.35
C TYR A 402 20.09 -4.27 -19.34
N ILE A 403 20.53 -5.47 -18.99
CA ILE A 403 21.95 -5.85 -19.00
C ILE A 403 22.47 -5.70 -20.44
N ILE A 404 23.65 -5.12 -20.59
CA ILE A 404 24.38 -5.01 -21.85
C ILE A 404 25.31 -6.22 -21.96
N ASN A 405 25.24 -6.95 -23.06
CA ASN A 405 26.20 -8.01 -23.35
C ASN A 405 27.55 -7.37 -23.71
N GLU A 406 28.61 -7.67 -22.97
CA GLU A 406 29.91 -7.00 -23.12
C GLU A 406 30.64 -7.35 -24.43
N GLU A 407 30.32 -8.48 -25.05
CA GLU A 407 30.95 -8.93 -26.31
C GLU A 407 30.27 -8.31 -27.54
N THR A 408 28.94 -8.19 -27.50
CA THR A 408 28.12 -7.71 -28.63
C THR A 408 27.70 -6.25 -28.49
N PHE A 409 27.78 -5.69 -27.28
CA PHE A 409 27.25 -4.38 -26.88
C PHE A 409 25.73 -4.23 -27.09
N GLU A 410 25.02 -5.35 -27.27
CA GLU A 410 23.57 -5.36 -27.42
C GLU A 410 22.85 -5.46 -26.06
N LYS A 411 21.64 -4.91 -26.00
CA LYS A 411 20.77 -5.04 -24.81
C LYS A 411 20.18 -6.44 -24.77
N THR A 412 20.35 -7.10 -23.63
CA THR A 412 19.68 -8.38 -23.35
C THR A 412 18.20 -8.16 -23.00
N SER A 413 17.45 -9.26 -22.82
CA SER A 413 16.09 -9.23 -22.28
C SER A 413 16.03 -9.21 -20.76
N GLN A 414 17.17 -9.28 -20.06
CA GLN A 414 17.24 -9.32 -18.60
C GLN A 414 17.40 -7.90 -18.05
N LEU A 415 16.63 -7.55 -17.03
CA LEU A 415 16.75 -6.27 -16.36
C LEU A 415 18.08 -6.20 -15.61
N ASN A 416 18.73 -5.03 -15.65
CA ASN A 416 19.89 -4.75 -14.82
C ASN A 416 19.41 -4.39 -13.41
N GLU A 417 19.25 -5.39 -12.55
CA GLU A 417 18.67 -5.26 -11.22
C GLU A 417 19.29 -6.26 -10.23
N ASP A 418 19.51 -5.84 -8.99
CA ASP A 418 20.19 -6.66 -7.97
C ASP A 418 19.20 -7.49 -7.13
N PHE A 419 17.89 -7.31 -7.31
CA PHE A 419 16.90 -7.97 -6.48
C PHE A 419 16.81 -9.47 -6.75
N SER A 420 17.03 -9.95 -7.98
CA SER A 420 17.06 -11.40 -8.24
C SER A 420 18.12 -12.13 -7.41
N ASP A 421 19.31 -11.54 -7.31
CA ASP A 421 20.42 -12.07 -6.50
C ASP A 421 20.08 -11.96 -5.02
N MET A 422 19.63 -10.79 -4.57
CA MET A 422 19.17 -10.57 -3.19
C MET A 422 18.12 -11.60 -2.76
N GLN A 423 17.15 -11.92 -3.62
CA GLN A 423 16.10 -12.90 -3.31
C GLN A 423 16.64 -14.33 -3.18
N SER A 424 17.68 -14.67 -3.94
CA SER A 424 18.32 -15.98 -3.87
C SER A 424 19.14 -16.10 -2.58
N GLU A 425 19.98 -15.10 -2.30
CA GLU A 425 20.78 -15.01 -1.07
C GLU A 425 19.89 -14.98 0.18
N PHE A 426 18.79 -14.21 0.16
CA PHE A 426 17.85 -14.13 1.28
C PHE A 426 17.17 -15.48 1.55
N LYS A 427 16.83 -16.24 0.51
CA LYS A 427 16.25 -17.57 0.66
C LYS A 427 17.24 -18.55 1.31
N GLU A 428 18.50 -18.52 0.90
CA GLU A 428 19.57 -19.34 1.50
C GLU A 428 19.82 -18.94 2.96
N PHE A 429 19.80 -17.63 3.25
CA PHE A 429 19.87 -17.10 4.61
C PHE A 429 18.74 -17.66 5.49
N LEU A 430 17.49 -17.56 5.04
CA LEU A 430 16.31 -18.03 5.79
C LEU A 430 16.38 -19.53 6.14
N GLN A 431 16.95 -20.37 5.28
CA GLN A 431 17.10 -21.80 5.54
C GLN A 431 17.98 -22.11 6.76
N ARG A 432 18.87 -21.18 7.13
CA ARG A 432 19.78 -21.29 8.29
C ARG A 432 19.23 -20.66 9.57
N GLN A 433 18.09 -19.95 9.50
CA GLN A 433 17.52 -19.24 10.64
C GLN A 433 16.68 -20.16 11.56
N GLU A 434 16.06 -19.56 12.57
CA GLU A 434 15.18 -20.21 13.54
C GLU A 434 13.89 -20.76 12.87
N GLU A 435 13.31 -21.82 13.42
CA GLU A 435 12.14 -22.50 12.82
C GLU A 435 10.89 -21.61 12.82
N GLU A 436 10.76 -20.75 13.82
CA GLU A 436 9.75 -19.71 13.94
C GLU A 436 9.75 -18.81 12.69
N LEU A 437 10.93 -18.33 12.27
CA LEU A 437 11.08 -17.47 11.09
C LEU A 437 10.85 -18.22 9.77
N LYS A 438 11.15 -19.53 9.72
CA LYS A 438 10.90 -20.35 8.52
C LYS A 438 9.41 -20.67 8.34
N ARG A 439 8.67 -20.76 9.44
CA ARG A 439 7.23 -21.05 9.45
C ARG A 439 6.38 -19.80 9.17
N ALA A 440 6.83 -18.66 9.70
CA ALA A 440 6.21 -17.36 9.48
C ALA A 440 6.26 -16.93 8.02
#